data_AF-A0A520JQC0-F1
#
_entry.id   AF-A0A520JQC0-F1
#
_cell.length_a   1.000
_cell.length_b   1.000
_cell.length_c   1.000
_cell.angle_alpha   90.00
_cell.angle_beta   90.00
_cell.angle_gamma   90.00
#
_symmetry.space_group_name_H-M   'P 1'
#
loop_
_entity.id
_entity.type
_entity.pdbx_description
1 polymer ?
#
loop_
_entity_poly.entity_id
_entity_poly.type
_entity_poly.pdbx_seq_one_letter_code
_entity_poly.pdbx_strand_id
1 'polypeptide(L)'
;MLSIKENDLDPGDSFYVINDDDYEDSYVVVDGNRRLAALKVLNNPVLLDGTKLGEGVKKRLREAAGAFIPIQPISCVVFETREDANDWIERRHGKGLEGEGRISWGTLESDRFQKDRTVLDVISFVERNSTFDDTNWQRIKRSVEKSSTTLRRFLSSKAGKLALGFVEKDDQGGPVFKRDPAFTIKVMSQIFSDIDAGEITSRTYNKASEIAEYFDNLRPALDVTKQQETSPYPFASTDVKDGSERPRQAAKPLTATPAKTKKVTPLRLTLAPGKHAFAEPAEEKGKQLLREASRLRLKDVPLGCAFLFRAMLEFATDTEM
;
A
#
# COMPACT_ATOMS: atom_id res chain seq x y z
N MET A 1 1.57 -7.14 16.73
CA MET A 1 1.27 -8.54 16.36
C MET A 1 1.45 -9.46 17.55
N LEU A 2 2.65 -9.56 18.14
CA LEU A 2 2.86 -10.33 19.38
C LEU A 2 1.92 -9.91 20.51
N SER A 3 1.83 -8.60 20.79
CA SER A 3 0.89 -8.08 21.79
C SER A 3 -0.58 -8.47 21.54
N ILE A 4 -1.03 -8.51 20.28
CA ILE A 4 -2.41 -8.96 19.92
C ILE A 4 -2.57 -10.46 20.19
N LYS A 5 -1.55 -11.26 19.87
CA LYS A 5 -1.57 -12.71 20.13
C LYS A 5 -1.60 -13.02 21.63
N GLU A 6 -0.87 -12.25 22.43
CA GLU A 6 -0.69 -12.51 23.88
C GLU A 6 -1.81 -11.90 24.73
N ASN A 7 -2.35 -10.74 24.34
CA ASN A 7 -3.24 -9.93 25.18
C ASN A 7 -4.58 -9.59 24.51
N ASP A 8 -4.87 -10.18 23.34
CA ASP A 8 -6.04 -9.83 22.52
C ASP A 8 -6.01 -8.38 21.98
N LEU A 9 -7.09 -7.93 21.37
CA LEU A 9 -7.32 -6.54 20.99
C LEU A 9 -7.69 -5.70 22.21
N ASP A 10 -7.23 -4.45 22.23
CA ASP A 10 -7.63 -3.48 23.26
C ASP A 10 -9.16 -3.24 23.21
N PRO A 11 -9.91 -3.56 24.27
CA PRO A 11 -11.36 -3.38 24.30
C PRO A 11 -11.79 -1.91 24.20
N GLY A 12 -10.90 -0.97 24.55
CA GLY A 12 -11.15 0.48 24.43
C GLY A 12 -10.79 1.08 23.06
N ASP A 13 -10.27 0.28 22.14
CA ASP A 13 -9.85 0.70 20.81
C ASP A 13 -10.61 -0.09 19.73
N SER A 14 -11.81 0.36 19.38
CA SER A 14 -12.60 -0.26 18.31
C SER A 14 -12.13 0.15 16.92
N PHE A 15 -12.29 -0.74 15.95
CA PHE A 15 -12.13 -0.40 14.54
C PHE A 15 -13.22 0.57 14.10
N TYR A 16 -12.88 1.50 13.22
CA TYR A 16 -13.89 2.31 12.54
C TYR A 16 -14.14 1.71 11.17
N VAL A 17 -15.41 1.53 10.84
CA VAL A 17 -15.84 0.91 9.58
C VAL A 17 -16.99 1.68 8.95
N ILE A 18 -17.12 1.57 7.63
CA ILE A 18 -18.29 2.03 6.86
C ILE A 18 -18.85 0.84 6.10
N ASN A 19 -20.11 0.91 5.67
CA ASN A 19 -20.69 -0.11 4.80
C ASN A 19 -19.92 -0.16 3.46
N ASP A 20 -19.83 -1.35 2.89
CA ASP A 20 -19.30 -1.56 1.56
C ASP A 20 -20.44 -1.36 0.54
N ASP A 21 -20.26 -0.41 -0.39
CA ASP A 21 -21.27 -0.11 -1.42
C ASP A 21 -21.50 -1.28 -2.38
N ASP A 22 -20.50 -2.15 -2.55
CA ASP A 22 -20.53 -3.23 -3.53
C ASP A 22 -21.14 -4.55 -2.97
N TYR A 23 -21.18 -4.73 -1.64
CA TYR A 23 -21.57 -5.99 -1.01
C TYR A 23 -22.35 -5.80 0.29
N GLU A 24 -23.53 -6.43 0.36
CA GLU A 24 -24.30 -6.53 1.61
C GLU A 24 -23.52 -7.27 2.70
N ASP A 25 -23.68 -6.84 3.95
CA ASP A 25 -22.99 -7.34 5.14
C ASP A 25 -21.45 -7.30 5.06
N SER A 26 -20.90 -6.47 4.16
CA SER A 26 -19.47 -6.18 4.07
C SER A 26 -19.17 -4.77 4.58
N TYR A 27 -17.96 -4.60 5.12
CA TYR A 27 -17.54 -3.36 5.74
C TYR A 27 -16.13 -2.98 5.30
N VAL A 28 -15.93 -1.70 5.03
CA VAL A 28 -14.62 -1.12 4.73
C VAL A 28 -14.04 -0.51 6.00
N VAL A 29 -12.86 -1.00 6.41
CA VAL A 29 -12.14 -0.45 7.57
C VAL A 29 -11.54 0.90 7.20
N VAL A 30 -11.90 1.93 7.97
CA VAL A 30 -11.46 3.31 7.76
C VAL A 30 -10.40 3.76 8.76
N ASP A 31 -10.38 3.16 9.96
CA ASP A 31 -9.32 3.27 10.96
C ASP A 31 -8.99 1.90 11.59
N GLY A 32 -7.73 1.72 12.00
CA GLY A 32 -7.21 0.45 12.51
C GLY A 32 -6.52 -0.42 11.46
N ASN A 33 -6.22 0.12 10.27
CA ASN A 33 -5.61 -0.61 9.14
C ASN A 33 -4.38 -1.44 9.51
N ARG A 34 -3.51 -0.91 10.39
CA ARG A 34 -2.31 -1.65 10.89
C ARG A 34 -2.69 -2.86 11.73
N ARG A 35 -3.72 -2.74 12.58
CA ARG A 35 -4.23 -3.84 13.41
C ARG A 35 -4.94 -4.88 12.54
N LEU A 36 -5.74 -4.44 11.56
CA LEU A 36 -6.36 -5.34 10.59
C LEU A 36 -5.32 -6.14 9.79
N ALA A 37 -4.26 -5.48 9.31
CA ALA A 37 -3.17 -6.15 8.60
C ALA A 37 -2.48 -7.20 9.48
N ALA A 38 -2.23 -6.88 10.75
CA ALA A 38 -1.68 -7.83 11.71
C ALA A 38 -2.61 -9.02 11.94
N LEU A 39 -3.92 -8.79 12.13
CA LEU A 39 -4.92 -9.85 12.29
C LEU A 39 -5.02 -10.75 11.06
N LYS A 40 -4.96 -10.18 9.85
CA LYS A 40 -4.95 -10.95 8.60
C LYS A 40 -3.75 -11.90 8.53
N VAL A 41 -2.57 -11.42 8.90
CA VAL A 41 -1.33 -12.24 8.92
C VAL A 41 -1.37 -13.28 10.05
N LEU A 42 -1.85 -12.90 11.24
CA LEU A 42 -2.01 -13.82 12.38
C LEU A 42 -2.97 -14.97 12.04
N ASN A 43 -4.10 -14.67 11.40
CA ASN A 43 -5.11 -15.64 11.02
C ASN A 43 -4.70 -16.49 9.80
N ASN A 44 -4.01 -15.90 8.82
CA ASN A 44 -3.55 -16.60 7.63
C ASN A 44 -2.15 -16.13 7.21
N PRO A 45 -1.08 -16.79 7.72
CA PRO A 45 0.30 -16.41 7.41
C PRO A 45 0.69 -16.62 5.94
N VAL A 46 -0.06 -17.42 5.17
CA VAL A 46 0.18 -17.65 3.73
C VAL A 46 0.03 -16.35 2.93
N LEU A 47 -0.71 -15.37 3.44
CA LEU A 47 -0.82 -14.04 2.84
C LEU A 47 0.53 -13.32 2.69
N LEU A 48 1.53 -13.71 3.49
CA LEU A 48 2.89 -13.16 3.39
C LEU A 48 3.59 -13.52 2.08
N ASP A 49 3.21 -14.63 1.43
CA ASP A 49 3.85 -15.09 0.19
C ASP A 49 3.57 -14.15 -0.99
N GLY A 50 2.41 -13.49 -0.98
CA GLY A 50 2.04 -12.47 -1.97
C GLY A 50 2.72 -11.11 -1.75
N THR A 51 3.53 -10.95 -0.70
CA THR A 51 4.19 -9.68 -0.37
C THR A 51 5.63 -9.64 -0.86
N LYS A 52 6.14 -8.43 -1.13
CA LYS A 52 7.55 -8.16 -1.48
C LYS A 52 8.48 -8.14 -0.25
N LEU A 53 8.04 -8.68 0.89
CA LEU A 53 8.85 -8.72 2.11
C LEU A 53 10.02 -9.70 1.93
N GLY A 54 11.16 -9.41 2.56
CA GLY A 54 12.29 -10.34 2.57
C GLY A 54 11.97 -11.61 3.37
N GLU A 55 12.53 -12.75 2.95
CA GLU A 55 12.21 -14.06 3.55
C GLU A 55 12.51 -14.14 5.06
N GLY A 56 13.54 -13.45 5.55
CA GLY A 56 13.81 -13.36 6.99
C GLY A 56 12.68 -12.68 7.78
N VAL A 57 12.05 -11.66 7.21
CA VAL A 57 10.89 -10.99 7.83
C VAL A 57 9.67 -11.90 7.77
N LYS A 58 9.41 -12.53 6.63
CA LYS A 58 8.31 -13.49 6.48
C LYS A 58 8.43 -14.62 7.51
N LYS A 59 9.62 -15.20 7.67
CA LYS A 59 9.88 -16.25 8.66
C LYS A 59 9.48 -15.80 10.08
N ARG A 60 9.98 -14.64 10.53
CA ARG A 60 9.65 -14.09 11.86
C ARG A 60 8.15 -13.84 12.04
N LEU A 61 7.47 -13.35 11.00
CA LEU A 61 6.02 -13.11 11.05
C LEU A 61 5.22 -14.42 11.10
N ARG A 62 5.62 -15.45 10.34
CA ARG A 62 5.02 -16.78 10.42
C ARG A 62 5.20 -17.41 11.80
N GLU A 63 6.40 -17.33 12.37
CA GLU A 63 6.70 -17.80 13.73
C GLU A 63 5.80 -17.09 14.76
N ALA A 64 5.68 -15.77 14.66
CA ALA A 64 4.84 -14.99 15.56
C ALA A 64 3.34 -15.30 15.41
N ALA A 65 2.89 -15.75 14.24
CA ALA A 65 1.51 -16.20 14.00
C ALA A 65 1.23 -17.65 14.44
N GLY A 66 2.27 -18.44 14.75
CA GLY A 66 2.10 -19.83 15.18
C GLY A 66 1.20 -19.94 16.42
N ALA A 67 0.28 -20.91 16.42
CA ALA A 67 -0.69 -21.16 17.50
C ALA A 67 -1.60 -19.96 17.86
N PHE A 68 -1.81 -19.03 16.93
CA PHE A 68 -2.79 -17.95 17.12
C PHE A 68 -4.22 -18.51 17.05
N ILE A 69 -5.05 -18.10 18.01
CA ILE A 69 -6.49 -18.41 18.02
C ILE A 69 -7.22 -17.18 17.44
N PRO A 70 -8.08 -17.35 16.42
CA PRO A 70 -8.80 -16.24 15.82
C PRO A 70 -9.67 -15.49 16.84
N ILE A 71 -9.55 -14.16 16.86
CA ILE A 71 -10.31 -13.28 17.74
C ILE A 71 -11.68 -13.01 17.11
N GLN A 72 -12.74 -13.44 17.79
CA GLN A 72 -14.14 -13.14 17.43
C GLN A 72 -15.02 -13.02 18.70
N PRO A 73 -15.95 -12.05 18.76
CA PRO A 73 -16.20 -10.98 17.79
C PRO A 73 -15.16 -9.85 17.86
N ILE A 74 -15.00 -9.10 16.77
CA ILE A 74 -14.14 -7.90 16.72
C ILE A 74 -15.00 -6.67 16.99
N SER A 75 -14.59 -5.82 17.93
CA SER A 75 -15.30 -4.57 18.22
C SER A 75 -15.10 -3.55 17.11
N CYS A 76 -16.22 -3.11 16.52
CA CYS A 76 -16.28 -2.15 15.43
C CYS A 76 -17.32 -1.06 15.73
N VAL A 77 -17.03 0.17 15.32
CA VAL A 77 -17.98 1.28 15.26
C VAL A 77 -18.28 1.54 13.79
N VAL A 78 -19.56 1.45 13.42
CA VAL A 78 -20.04 1.68 12.06
C VAL A 78 -20.41 3.16 11.91
N PHE A 79 -19.86 3.80 10.89
CA PHE A 79 -20.19 5.15 10.46
C PHE A 79 -21.00 5.11 9.15
N GLU A 80 -21.86 6.11 8.95
CA GLU A 80 -22.66 6.21 7.72
C GLU A 80 -21.79 6.56 6.52
N THR A 81 -20.94 7.58 6.68
CA THR A 81 -20.03 8.04 5.62
C THR A 81 -18.57 8.05 6.06
N ARG A 82 -17.67 8.15 5.07
CA ARG A 82 -16.23 8.31 5.32
C ARG A 82 -15.96 9.64 6.03
N GLU A 83 -16.71 10.67 5.68
CA GLU A 83 -16.63 12.02 6.20
C GLU A 83 -16.96 12.04 7.69
N ASP A 84 -18.03 11.36 8.12
CA ASP A 84 -18.39 11.26 9.54
C ASP A 84 -17.29 10.59 10.36
N ALA A 85 -16.64 9.57 9.78
CA ALA A 85 -15.52 8.91 10.43
C ALA A 85 -14.28 9.81 10.48
N ASN A 86 -14.02 10.62 9.45
CA ASN A 86 -12.80 11.43 9.33
C ASN A 86 -12.63 12.39 10.52
N ASP A 87 -13.71 13.00 11.02
CA ASP A 87 -13.67 13.89 12.19
C ASP A 87 -13.09 13.18 13.44
N TRP A 88 -13.50 11.93 13.67
CA TRP A 88 -13.01 11.13 14.79
C TRP A 88 -11.60 10.60 14.56
N ILE A 89 -11.29 10.24 13.30
CA ILE A 89 -9.96 9.80 12.91
C ILE A 89 -8.95 10.95 13.11
N GLU A 90 -9.29 12.18 12.72
CA GLU A 90 -8.45 13.36 12.91
C GLU A 90 -8.25 13.65 14.39
N ARG A 91 -9.30 13.60 15.22
CA ARG A 91 -9.15 13.75 16.67
C ARG A 91 -8.25 12.69 17.28
N ARG A 92 -8.35 11.43 16.82
CA ARG A 92 -7.58 10.31 17.35
C ARG A 92 -6.10 10.35 16.97
N HIS A 93 -5.79 10.77 15.74
CA HIS A 93 -4.46 10.68 15.14
C HIS A 93 -3.77 12.00 14.84
N GLY A 94 -4.48 13.12 14.97
CA GLY A 94 -3.98 14.46 14.77
C GLY A 94 -2.80 14.78 15.69
N LYS A 95 -2.02 15.78 15.29
CA LYS A 95 -0.92 16.33 16.09
C LYS A 95 -1.33 17.70 16.64
N GLY A 96 -0.89 18.01 17.86
CA GLY A 96 -1.09 19.34 18.45
C GLY A 96 -2.48 19.59 19.05
N LEU A 97 -3.30 18.54 19.22
CA LEU A 97 -4.66 18.65 19.79
C LEU A 97 -4.66 18.70 21.33
N GLU A 98 -3.63 19.30 21.96
CA GLU A 98 -3.55 19.53 23.42
C GLU A 98 -3.88 18.33 24.35
N GLY A 99 -3.71 17.09 23.87
CA GLY A 99 -4.00 15.86 24.62
C GLY A 99 -5.24 15.09 24.19
N GLU A 100 -6.02 15.57 23.21
CA GLU A 100 -7.16 14.82 22.64
C GLU A 100 -6.71 13.63 21.77
N GLY A 101 -5.54 13.76 21.13
CA GLY A 101 -4.97 12.71 20.28
C GLY A 101 -4.37 11.55 21.09
N ARG A 102 -4.74 10.32 20.74
CA ARG A 102 -4.22 9.10 21.38
C ARG A 102 -2.96 8.56 20.70
N ILE A 103 -2.98 8.42 19.37
CA ILE A 103 -1.89 7.79 18.60
C ILE A 103 -1.58 8.67 17.39
N SER A 104 -0.59 9.55 17.49
CA SER A 104 -0.28 10.47 16.40
C SER A 104 0.18 9.76 15.13
N TRP A 105 -0.29 10.25 13.98
CA TRP A 105 0.21 9.83 12.68
C TRP A 105 1.66 10.23 12.43
N GLY A 106 2.34 9.49 11.56
CA GLY A 106 3.52 10.01 10.88
C GLY A 106 3.11 11.03 9.82
N THR A 107 4.08 11.80 9.31
CA THR A 107 3.79 12.87 8.36
C THR A 107 3.18 12.35 7.06
N LEU A 108 3.65 11.21 6.55
CA LEU A 108 3.09 10.63 5.32
C LEU A 108 1.66 10.10 5.51
N GLU A 109 1.32 9.62 6.70
CA GLU A 109 -0.05 9.21 7.02
C GLU A 109 -0.98 10.42 7.10
N SER A 110 -0.52 11.51 7.73
CA SER A 110 -1.24 12.79 7.72
C SER A 110 -1.42 13.33 6.30
N ASP A 111 -0.37 13.36 5.49
CA ASP A 111 -0.42 13.80 4.09
C ASP A 111 -1.44 12.98 3.29
N ARG A 112 -1.46 11.65 3.44
CA ARG A 112 -2.46 10.78 2.78
C ARG A 112 -3.88 11.07 3.22
N PHE A 113 -4.08 11.29 4.52
CA PHE A 113 -5.40 11.62 5.07
C PHE A 113 -5.92 12.96 4.54
N GLN A 114 -5.05 13.98 4.49
CA GLN A 114 -5.34 15.31 3.95
C GLN A 114 -5.37 15.36 2.42
N LYS A 115 -5.16 14.22 1.75
CA LYS A 115 -5.03 14.09 0.28
C LYS A 115 -3.89 14.94 -0.31
N ASP A 116 -2.93 15.35 0.51
CA ASP A 116 -1.74 16.06 0.06
C ASP A 116 -0.76 15.07 -0.59
N ARG A 117 -0.62 15.21 -1.91
CA ARG A 117 0.26 14.37 -2.71
C ARG A 117 1.66 14.93 -2.91
N THR A 118 1.98 16.07 -2.32
CA THR A 118 3.22 16.81 -2.61
C THR A 118 4.47 15.97 -2.44
N VAL A 119 4.70 15.44 -1.24
CA VAL A 119 5.89 14.63 -0.94
C VAL A 119 5.82 13.27 -1.63
N LEU A 120 4.63 12.67 -1.71
CA LEU A 120 4.41 11.36 -2.31
C LEU A 120 4.70 11.35 -3.82
N ASP A 121 4.29 12.40 -4.53
CA ASP A 121 4.50 12.55 -5.97
C ASP A 121 5.96 12.83 -6.27
N VAL A 122 6.66 13.60 -5.42
CA VAL A 122 8.12 13.80 -5.55
C VAL A 122 8.87 12.49 -5.33
N ILE A 123 8.53 11.71 -4.29
CA ILE A 123 9.12 10.38 -4.08
C ILE A 123 8.85 9.47 -5.28
N SER A 124 7.62 9.46 -5.80
CA SER A 124 7.23 8.66 -6.96
C SER A 124 7.93 9.11 -8.25
N PHE A 125 8.19 10.41 -8.39
CA PHE A 125 8.97 10.95 -9.50
C PHE A 125 10.41 10.44 -9.44
N VAL A 126 11.08 10.51 -8.28
CA VAL A 126 12.44 10.00 -8.12
C VAL A 126 12.48 8.48 -8.26
N GLU A 127 11.47 7.76 -7.76
CA GLU A 127 11.35 6.32 -7.93
C GLU A 127 11.41 5.94 -9.40
N ARG A 128 10.56 6.58 -10.23
CA ARG A 128 10.49 6.28 -11.67
C ARG A 128 11.75 6.72 -12.41
N ASN A 129 12.25 7.93 -12.11
CA ASN A 129 13.22 8.61 -12.95
C ASN A 129 14.68 8.48 -12.47
N SER A 130 14.96 7.97 -11.27
CA SER A 130 16.35 7.86 -10.80
C SER A 130 17.12 6.70 -11.47
N THR A 131 18.45 6.83 -11.50
CA THR A 131 19.38 5.80 -11.98
C THR A 131 19.83 4.83 -10.88
N PHE A 132 19.32 4.96 -9.65
CA PHE A 132 19.66 4.05 -8.55
C PHE A 132 19.28 2.61 -8.88
N ASP A 133 20.09 1.62 -8.48
CA ASP A 133 19.62 0.23 -8.48
C ASP A 133 18.50 0.01 -7.45
N ASP A 134 17.79 -1.12 -7.54
CA ASP A 134 16.64 -1.40 -6.69
C ASP A 134 16.99 -1.56 -5.20
N THR A 135 18.19 -2.04 -4.88
CA THR A 135 18.62 -2.23 -3.50
C THR A 135 18.89 -0.88 -2.83
N ASN A 136 19.63 -0.02 -3.53
CA ASN A 136 19.93 1.34 -3.12
C ASN A 136 18.66 2.19 -3.06
N TRP A 137 17.78 2.07 -4.04
CA TRP A 137 16.49 2.77 -4.01
C TRP A 137 15.66 2.41 -2.79
N GLN A 138 15.53 1.12 -2.44
CA GLN A 138 14.76 0.70 -1.26
C GLN A 138 15.34 1.24 0.06
N ARG A 139 16.67 1.44 0.13
CA ARG A 139 17.35 2.03 1.27
C ARG A 139 17.06 3.54 1.34
N ILE A 140 17.34 4.25 0.25
CA ILE A 140 17.13 5.70 0.11
C ILE A 140 15.67 6.06 0.36
N LYS A 141 14.72 5.34 -0.27
CA LYS A 141 13.28 5.54 -0.08
C LYS A 141 12.88 5.46 1.39
N ARG A 142 13.38 4.46 2.13
CA ARG A 142 13.11 4.33 3.58
C ARG A 142 13.67 5.50 4.39
N SER A 143 14.86 5.99 4.04
CA SER A 143 15.48 7.14 4.70
C SER A 143 14.68 8.43 4.43
N VAL A 144 14.26 8.64 3.20
CA VAL A 144 13.48 9.82 2.78
C VAL A 144 12.06 9.80 3.35
N GLU A 145 11.39 8.64 3.38
CA GLU A 145 10.05 8.51 3.97
C GLU A 145 10.05 8.88 5.46
N LYS A 146 11.11 8.49 6.20
CA LYS A 146 11.32 8.89 7.61
C LYS A 146 11.59 10.38 7.76
N SER A 147 12.25 10.99 6.79
CA SER A 147 12.64 12.42 6.77
C SER A 147 11.71 13.27 5.90
N SER A 148 10.45 12.85 5.71
CA SER A 148 9.47 13.49 4.81
C SER A 148 9.21 14.97 5.14
N THR A 149 9.23 15.36 6.41
CA THR A 149 9.11 16.77 6.85
C THR A 149 10.30 17.61 6.40
N THR A 150 11.52 17.05 6.51
CA THR A 150 12.75 17.71 6.06
C THR A 150 12.71 17.91 4.55
N LEU A 151 12.31 16.87 3.79
CA LEU A 151 12.15 16.98 2.33
C LEU A 151 11.13 18.07 1.97
N ARG A 152 9.96 18.10 2.62
CA ARG A 152 8.95 19.14 2.40
C ARG A 152 9.51 20.53 2.65
N ARG A 153 10.27 20.73 3.73
CA ARG A 153 10.90 22.01 4.06
C ARG A 153 11.89 22.48 2.99
N PHE A 154 12.68 21.56 2.43
CA PHE A 154 13.61 21.89 1.34
C PHE A 154 12.85 22.33 0.09
N LEU A 155 11.80 21.61 -0.30
CA LEU A 155 10.97 21.91 -1.47
C LEU A 155 10.20 23.24 -1.32
N SER A 156 9.62 23.49 -0.15
CA SER A 156 8.80 24.69 0.11
C SER A 156 9.63 25.95 0.36
N SER A 157 10.94 25.81 0.65
CA SER A 157 11.85 26.92 0.87
C SER A 157 11.99 27.83 -0.36
N LYS A 158 12.30 29.12 -0.15
CA LYS A 158 12.53 30.07 -1.25
C LYS A 158 13.65 29.60 -2.20
N ALA A 159 14.71 29.02 -1.65
CA ALA A 159 15.83 28.49 -2.42
C ALA A 159 15.41 27.26 -3.25
N GLY A 160 14.66 26.32 -2.67
CA GLY A 160 14.12 25.16 -3.39
C GLY A 160 13.14 25.54 -4.49
N LYS A 161 12.20 26.47 -4.19
CA LYS A 161 11.27 27.03 -5.18
C LYS A 161 12.01 27.67 -6.36
N LEU A 162 13.06 28.44 -6.10
CA LEU A 162 13.87 29.08 -7.15
C LEU A 162 14.70 28.07 -7.97
N ALA A 163 15.36 27.13 -7.29
CA ALA A 163 16.23 26.13 -7.91
C ALA A 163 15.43 25.20 -8.83
N LEU A 164 14.28 24.72 -8.37
CA LEU A 164 13.48 23.69 -9.06
C LEU A 164 12.28 24.26 -9.84
N GLY A 165 11.96 25.54 -9.66
CA GLY A 165 10.69 26.09 -10.14
C GLY A 165 9.49 25.38 -9.51
N PHE A 166 9.63 24.94 -8.26
CA PHE A 166 8.65 24.10 -7.56
C PHE A 166 7.41 24.91 -7.19
N VAL A 167 6.23 24.37 -7.52
CA VAL A 167 4.94 24.98 -7.22
C VAL A 167 4.01 23.92 -6.63
N GLU A 168 3.48 24.20 -5.44
CA GLU A 168 2.68 23.28 -4.61
C GLU A 168 1.20 23.14 -5.03
N LYS A 169 0.76 23.70 -6.16
CA LYS A 169 -0.67 24.00 -6.42
C LYS A 169 -1.65 22.79 -6.28
N ASP A 170 -2.79 23.06 -5.65
CA ASP A 170 -4.00 22.22 -5.50
C ASP A 170 -5.24 23.03 -6.00
N ASP A 171 -6.21 22.49 -6.77
CA ASP A 171 -7.39 21.73 -6.31
C ASP A 171 -7.61 20.33 -6.95
N GLN A 172 -6.72 19.87 -7.85
CA GLN A 172 -6.69 18.52 -8.47
C GLN A 172 -5.46 18.28 -9.36
N GLY A 173 -4.41 19.11 -9.24
CA GLY A 173 -3.29 19.17 -10.19
C GLY A 173 -1.95 18.59 -9.71
N GLY A 174 -1.76 18.37 -8.40
CA GLY A 174 -0.50 17.88 -7.81
C GLY A 174 0.69 18.85 -7.95
N PRO A 175 1.82 18.58 -7.29
CA PRO A 175 3.00 19.43 -7.38
C PRO A 175 3.57 19.44 -8.81
N VAL A 176 4.04 20.61 -9.24
CA VAL A 176 4.69 20.80 -10.54
C VAL A 176 6.06 21.44 -10.38
N PHE A 177 6.93 21.24 -11.38
CA PHE A 177 8.22 21.92 -11.49
C PHE A 177 8.35 22.61 -12.85
N LYS A 178 9.12 23.70 -12.93
CA LYS A 178 9.28 24.54 -14.14
C LYS A 178 10.72 24.56 -14.66
N ARG A 179 11.42 23.44 -14.51
CA ARG A 179 12.81 23.26 -14.95
C ARG A 179 12.89 22.05 -15.87
N ASP A 180 14.02 21.92 -16.53
CA ASP A 180 14.28 20.76 -17.38
C ASP A 180 14.18 19.46 -16.55
N PRO A 181 13.39 18.46 -16.99
CA PRO A 181 13.22 17.22 -16.24
C PRO A 181 14.52 16.46 -15.97
N ALA A 182 15.51 16.50 -16.89
CA ALA A 182 16.81 15.86 -16.69
C ALA A 182 17.66 16.57 -15.63
N PHE A 183 17.53 17.89 -15.54
CA PHE A 183 18.10 18.65 -14.43
C PHE A 183 17.40 18.38 -13.10
N THR A 184 16.08 18.43 -13.06
CA THR A 184 15.29 18.23 -11.83
C THR A 184 15.59 16.89 -11.20
N ILE A 185 15.69 15.81 -11.98
CA ILE A 185 16.02 14.50 -11.41
C ILE A 185 17.44 14.43 -10.85
N LYS A 186 18.43 15.11 -11.45
CA LYS A 186 19.80 15.15 -10.89
C LYS A 186 19.82 15.83 -9.53
N VAL A 187 19.17 16.99 -9.41
CA VAL A 187 19.04 17.72 -8.13
C VAL A 187 18.31 16.86 -7.10
N MET A 188 17.19 16.24 -7.47
CA MET A 188 16.41 15.39 -6.57
C MET A 188 17.20 14.15 -6.14
N SER A 189 17.94 13.50 -7.05
CA SER A 189 18.78 12.35 -6.73
C SER A 189 19.91 12.71 -5.75
N GLN A 190 20.48 13.91 -5.86
CA GLN A 190 21.47 14.37 -4.89
C GLN A 190 20.83 14.59 -3.51
N ILE A 191 19.72 15.34 -3.44
CA ILE A 191 18.99 15.57 -2.19
C ILE A 191 18.60 14.26 -1.51
N PHE A 192 18.12 13.27 -2.28
CA PHE A 192 17.74 11.96 -1.75
C PHE A 192 18.95 11.18 -1.23
N SER A 193 20.10 11.28 -1.91
CA SER A 193 21.36 10.68 -1.45
C SER A 193 21.87 11.35 -0.17
N ASP A 194 21.79 12.68 -0.06
CA ASP A 194 22.27 13.44 1.09
C ASP A 194 21.38 13.22 2.33
N ILE A 195 20.08 13.01 2.13
CA ILE A 195 19.17 12.57 3.20
C ILE A 195 19.55 11.16 3.67
N ASP A 196 19.86 10.25 2.75
CA ASP A 196 20.25 8.88 3.08
C ASP A 196 21.64 8.79 3.74
N ALA A 197 22.58 9.64 3.34
CA ALA A 197 23.89 9.80 3.95
C ALA A 197 23.83 10.44 5.34
N GLY A 198 22.69 11.06 5.69
CA GLY A 198 22.52 11.76 6.96
C GLY A 198 23.15 13.15 7.00
N GLU A 199 23.50 13.72 5.84
CA GLU A 199 23.94 15.11 5.73
C GLU A 199 22.75 16.06 5.92
N ILE A 200 21.62 15.72 5.29
CA ILE A 200 20.35 16.44 5.46
C ILE A 200 19.51 15.74 6.54
N THR A 201 19.48 16.35 7.72
CA THR A 201 18.65 15.89 8.85
C THR A 201 17.73 17.00 9.35
N SER A 202 16.85 16.65 10.28
CA SER A 202 16.05 17.63 11.03
C SER A 202 16.90 18.57 11.91
N ARG A 203 18.23 18.41 11.94
CA ARG A 203 19.17 19.24 12.71
C ARG A 203 20.09 20.09 11.83
N THR A 204 20.42 19.64 10.62
CA THR A 204 21.53 20.21 9.83
C THR A 204 21.14 21.29 8.80
N TYR A 205 19.86 21.57 8.56
CA TYR A 205 19.43 22.63 7.63
C TYR A 205 18.07 23.20 8.05
N ASN A 206 18.02 23.76 9.25
CA ASN A 206 16.78 24.20 9.89
C ASN A 206 16.36 25.61 9.50
N LYS A 207 17.31 26.45 9.12
CA LYS A 207 17.06 27.83 8.71
C LYS A 207 16.99 27.96 7.20
N ALA A 208 16.21 28.93 6.72
CA ALA A 208 16.12 29.23 5.29
C ALA A 208 17.48 29.63 4.68
N SER A 209 18.38 30.23 5.46
CA SER A 209 19.74 30.60 5.04
C SER A 209 20.63 29.37 4.82
N GLU A 210 20.55 28.36 5.69
CA GLU A 210 21.32 27.12 5.58
C GLU A 210 20.86 26.31 4.35
N ILE A 211 19.54 26.29 4.10
CA ILE A 211 18.99 25.65 2.89
C ILE A 211 19.46 26.40 1.63
N ALA A 212 19.54 27.73 1.68
CA ALA A 212 20.07 28.52 0.57
C ALA A 212 21.54 28.19 0.30
N GLU A 213 22.37 28.10 1.34
CA GLU A 213 23.78 27.72 1.25
C GLU A 213 23.95 26.31 0.64
N TYR A 214 23.12 25.35 1.06
CA TYR A 214 23.10 24.02 0.44
C TYR A 214 22.85 24.10 -1.07
N PHE A 215 21.82 24.82 -1.50
CA PHE A 215 21.53 24.98 -2.93
C PHE A 215 22.61 25.77 -3.67
N ASP A 216 23.25 26.75 -3.02
CA ASP A 216 24.36 27.51 -3.60
C ASP A 216 25.61 26.65 -3.79
N ASN A 217 25.89 25.73 -2.86
CA ASN A 217 26.96 24.72 -2.99
C ASN A 217 26.63 23.64 -4.03
N LEU A 218 25.35 23.36 -4.26
CA LEU A 218 24.88 22.43 -5.28
C LEU A 218 24.99 22.99 -6.71
N ARG A 219 24.93 24.32 -6.86
CA ARG A 219 25.00 25.01 -8.17
C ARG A 219 26.28 24.75 -8.98
N PRO A 220 27.50 24.84 -8.42
CA PRO A 220 28.72 24.55 -9.16
C PRO A 220 28.85 23.06 -9.53
N ALA A 221 28.31 22.15 -8.73
CA ALA A 221 28.38 20.71 -8.97
C ALA A 221 27.46 20.22 -10.11
N LEU A 222 26.42 21.00 -10.45
CA LEU A 222 25.41 20.66 -11.45
C LEU A 222 25.41 21.58 -12.68
N ASP A 223 26.45 22.42 -12.83
CA ASP A 223 26.63 23.39 -13.92
C ASP A 223 25.40 24.31 -14.11
N VAL A 224 24.92 24.88 -13.00
CA VAL A 224 23.66 25.63 -12.92
C VAL A 224 23.85 27.07 -13.37
N THR A 225 24.12 27.28 -14.65
CA THR A 225 23.89 28.59 -15.27
C THR A 225 22.42 28.72 -15.68
N LYS A 226 21.80 29.85 -15.30
CA LYS A 226 20.41 30.29 -15.58
C LYS A 226 19.60 29.35 -16.48
N GLN A 227 19.03 28.28 -15.92
CA GLN A 227 17.99 27.56 -16.64
C GLN A 227 16.78 28.48 -16.80
N GLN A 228 16.23 28.55 -18.01
CA GLN A 228 14.99 29.27 -18.25
C GLN A 228 13.83 28.52 -17.57
N GLU A 229 12.83 29.25 -17.08
CA GLU A 229 11.58 28.61 -16.68
C GLU A 229 10.91 28.01 -17.92
N THR A 230 10.57 26.73 -17.85
CA THR A 230 9.83 26.03 -18.92
C THR A 230 8.35 25.94 -18.56
N SER A 231 7.54 25.40 -19.48
CA SER A 231 6.18 24.95 -19.16
C SER A 231 6.19 24.03 -17.92
N PRO A 232 5.16 24.10 -17.06
CA PRO A 232 5.09 23.31 -15.84
C PRO A 232 4.97 21.81 -16.15
N TYR A 233 5.80 21.02 -15.51
CA TYR A 233 5.82 19.57 -15.56
C TYR A 233 5.25 18.98 -14.26
N PRO A 234 4.21 18.13 -14.29
CA PRO A 234 3.71 17.47 -13.09
C PRO A 234 4.67 16.38 -12.59
N PHE A 235 5.00 16.37 -11.30
CA PHE A 235 5.80 15.29 -10.70
C PHE A 235 5.11 13.93 -10.83
N ALA A 236 3.78 13.90 -10.80
CA ALA A 236 2.97 12.69 -10.88
C ALA A 236 3.12 11.91 -12.19
N SER A 237 3.35 12.59 -13.32
CA SER A 237 3.27 11.99 -14.67
C SER A 237 4.52 12.19 -15.51
N THR A 238 5.43 13.10 -15.14
CA THR A 238 6.60 13.38 -15.99
C THR A 238 7.63 12.26 -15.94
N ASP A 239 8.00 11.76 -17.12
CA ASP A 239 9.12 10.85 -17.33
C ASP A 239 10.26 11.59 -18.04
N VAL A 240 11.47 11.41 -17.53
CA VAL A 240 12.66 12.09 -18.03
C VAL A 240 13.36 11.21 -19.08
N LYS A 241 13.66 11.77 -20.25
CA LYS A 241 14.31 11.06 -21.37
C LYS A 241 15.63 11.73 -21.72
N ASP A 242 16.72 11.27 -21.13
CA ASP A 242 18.07 11.81 -21.30
C ASP A 242 19.08 10.78 -21.85
N GLY A 243 18.60 9.63 -22.32
CA GLY A 243 19.44 8.54 -22.83
C GLY A 243 20.14 7.71 -21.75
N SER A 244 19.98 8.05 -20.46
CA SER A 244 20.50 7.25 -19.35
C SER A 244 19.65 5.99 -19.14
N GLU A 245 20.29 4.87 -18.78
CA GLU A 245 19.58 3.66 -18.38
C GLU A 245 18.91 3.88 -17.02
N ARG A 246 17.57 3.79 -17.00
CA ARG A 246 16.74 4.05 -15.82
C ARG A 246 15.93 2.79 -15.52
N PRO A 247 16.35 1.97 -14.54
CA PRO A 247 15.83 0.60 -14.36
C PRO A 247 14.32 0.56 -14.10
N ARG A 248 13.76 1.63 -13.53
CA ARG A 248 12.35 1.72 -13.13
C ARG A 248 11.45 2.46 -14.12
N GLN A 249 11.97 3.00 -15.23
CA GLN A 249 11.15 3.53 -16.33
C GLN A 249 10.74 2.46 -17.34
N ALA A 250 11.59 1.45 -17.55
CA ALA A 250 11.31 0.32 -18.45
C ALA A 250 10.23 -0.62 -17.87
N ALA A 251 10.01 -0.55 -16.55
CA ALA A 251 8.76 -1.00 -15.98
C ALA A 251 7.67 -0.05 -16.47
N LYS A 252 6.90 -0.48 -17.48
CA LYS A 252 5.62 0.16 -17.87
C LYS A 252 4.98 0.73 -16.62
N PRO A 253 4.44 1.97 -16.66
CA PRO A 253 3.67 2.45 -15.54
C PRO A 253 2.72 1.32 -15.19
N LEU A 254 2.79 0.86 -13.94
CA LEU A 254 1.58 0.36 -13.31
C LEU A 254 0.67 1.59 -13.40
N THR A 255 -0.01 1.76 -14.53
CA THR A 255 -1.37 2.25 -14.50
C THR A 255 -1.93 1.53 -13.30
N ALA A 256 -2.40 2.29 -12.34
CA ALA A 256 -3.39 1.80 -11.43
C ALA A 256 -4.61 1.39 -12.28
N THR A 257 -4.48 0.35 -13.13
CA THR A 257 -5.39 -0.76 -13.05
C THR A 257 -5.49 -0.98 -11.55
N PRO A 258 -6.63 -0.64 -10.92
CA PRO A 258 -6.82 -0.93 -9.50
C PRO A 258 -6.31 -2.34 -9.36
N ALA A 259 -5.31 -2.54 -8.48
CA ALA A 259 -4.79 -3.87 -8.23
C ALA A 259 -6.06 -4.70 -8.09
N LYS A 260 -6.32 -5.59 -9.05
CA LYS A 260 -7.43 -6.51 -8.93
C LYS A 260 -6.97 -7.28 -7.71
N THR A 261 -7.38 -6.85 -6.52
CA THR A 261 -7.62 -7.73 -5.40
C THR A 261 -8.28 -8.88 -6.09
N LYS A 262 -7.56 -10.00 -6.21
CA LYS A 262 -8.15 -11.22 -6.76
C LYS A 262 -9.40 -11.33 -5.91
N LYS A 263 -10.57 -11.00 -6.49
CA LYS A 263 -11.84 -11.09 -5.79
C LYS A 263 -11.77 -12.48 -5.21
N VAL A 264 -11.77 -12.58 -3.89
CA VAL A 264 -11.68 -13.89 -3.23
C VAL A 264 -12.80 -14.66 -3.90
N THR A 265 -12.44 -15.67 -4.69
CA THR A 265 -13.43 -16.38 -5.48
C THR A 265 -14.43 -16.88 -4.45
N PRO A 266 -15.71 -16.48 -4.55
CA PRO A 266 -16.67 -16.78 -3.51
C PRO A 266 -16.65 -18.27 -3.24
N LEU A 267 -16.79 -18.66 -1.97
CA LEU A 267 -16.91 -20.06 -1.62
C LEU A 267 -18.01 -20.67 -2.50
N ARG A 268 -17.65 -21.75 -3.17
CA ARG A 268 -18.52 -22.52 -4.07
C ARG A 268 -19.87 -22.78 -3.40
N LEU A 269 -20.96 -22.43 -4.09
CA LEU A 269 -22.31 -22.67 -3.59
C LEU A 269 -22.74 -24.14 -3.72
N THR A 270 -22.14 -24.88 -4.66
CA THR A 270 -22.54 -26.26 -5.01
C THR A 270 -21.49 -27.32 -4.67
N LEU A 271 -21.93 -28.58 -4.52
CA LEU A 271 -21.10 -29.73 -4.11
C LEU A 271 -20.10 -30.21 -5.18
N ALA A 272 -20.33 -29.97 -6.47
CA ALA A 272 -19.35 -30.04 -7.57
C ALA A 272 -19.37 -28.72 -8.38
N PRO A 273 -18.26 -28.29 -9.00
CA PRO A 273 -18.31 -27.20 -9.97
C PRO A 273 -18.94 -27.70 -11.28
N GLY A 274 -19.74 -26.88 -11.95
CA GLY A 274 -20.35 -27.25 -13.24
C GLY A 274 -19.35 -27.39 -14.39
N LYS A 275 -18.13 -26.87 -14.23
CA LYS A 275 -16.96 -27.14 -15.07
C LYS A 275 -15.82 -27.55 -14.17
N HIS A 276 -15.23 -28.71 -14.43
CA HIS A 276 -14.07 -29.23 -13.70
C HIS A 276 -12.93 -29.57 -14.66
N ALA A 277 -11.71 -29.61 -14.12
CA ALA A 277 -10.51 -29.94 -14.88
C ALA A 277 -10.17 -31.44 -14.85
N PHE A 278 -10.86 -32.24 -14.04
CA PHE A 278 -10.67 -33.69 -13.98
C PHE A 278 -11.50 -34.40 -15.04
N ALA A 279 -11.06 -35.59 -15.45
CA ALA A 279 -11.73 -36.42 -16.45
C ALA A 279 -13.14 -36.81 -15.97
N GLU A 280 -14.12 -36.77 -16.88
CA GLU A 280 -15.46 -37.25 -16.57
C GLU A 280 -15.45 -38.77 -16.33
N PRO A 281 -16.21 -39.27 -15.34
CA PRO A 281 -16.37 -40.71 -15.13
C PRO A 281 -16.83 -41.42 -16.41
N ALA A 282 -16.23 -42.57 -16.72
CA ALA A 282 -16.61 -43.34 -17.90
C ALA A 282 -18.03 -43.91 -17.78
N GLU A 283 -18.41 -44.38 -16.58
CA GLU A 283 -19.71 -44.99 -16.33
C GLU A 283 -20.84 -43.96 -16.16
N GLU A 284 -22.03 -44.36 -16.58
CA GLU A 284 -23.24 -43.52 -16.54
C GLU A 284 -23.61 -43.10 -15.11
N LYS A 285 -23.38 -43.97 -14.13
CA LYS A 285 -23.62 -43.70 -12.71
C LYS A 285 -22.73 -42.57 -12.19
N GLY A 286 -21.44 -42.58 -12.53
CA GLY A 286 -20.51 -41.52 -12.15
C GLY A 286 -20.85 -40.17 -12.78
N LYS A 287 -21.28 -40.16 -14.05
CA LYS A 287 -21.75 -38.95 -14.73
C LYS A 287 -22.98 -38.34 -14.08
N GLN A 288 -23.94 -39.18 -13.67
CA GLN A 288 -25.14 -38.73 -12.96
C GLN A 288 -24.81 -38.13 -11.59
N LEU A 289 -23.96 -38.81 -10.79
CA LEU A 289 -23.51 -38.30 -9.49
C LEU A 289 -22.83 -36.94 -9.61
N LEU A 290 -21.95 -36.77 -10.60
CA LEU A 290 -21.26 -35.51 -10.86
C LEU A 290 -22.21 -34.40 -11.30
N ARG A 291 -23.19 -34.73 -12.15
CA ARG A 291 -24.22 -33.80 -12.60
C ARG A 291 -25.11 -33.35 -11.44
N GLU A 292 -25.51 -34.26 -10.56
CA GLU A 292 -26.30 -33.94 -9.37
C GLU A 292 -25.50 -33.08 -8.39
N ALA A 293 -24.24 -33.43 -8.14
CA ALA A 293 -23.36 -32.64 -7.27
C ALA A 293 -23.16 -31.22 -7.81
N SER A 294 -23.17 -31.04 -9.14
CA SER A 294 -23.04 -29.71 -9.76
C SER A 294 -24.25 -28.81 -9.56
N ARG A 295 -25.40 -29.37 -9.18
CA ARG A 295 -26.67 -28.66 -8.98
C ARG A 295 -27.02 -28.48 -7.51
N LEU A 296 -26.54 -29.37 -6.65
CA LEU A 296 -26.90 -29.40 -5.23
C LEU A 296 -26.21 -28.25 -4.48
N ARG A 297 -27.00 -27.37 -3.86
CA ARG A 297 -26.50 -26.23 -3.07
C ARG A 297 -26.21 -26.66 -1.63
N LEU A 298 -25.00 -26.37 -1.15
CA LEU A 298 -24.53 -26.77 0.19
C LEU A 298 -25.38 -26.22 1.34
N LYS A 299 -25.93 -25.01 1.18
CA LYS A 299 -26.73 -24.33 2.20
C LYS A 299 -28.13 -24.94 2.39
N ASP A 300 -28.71 -25.50 1.33
CA ASP A 300 -30.10 -25.97 1.36
C ASP A 300 -30.22 -27.38 1.96
N VAL A 301 -29.28 -28.26 1.62
CA VAL A 301 -29.36 -29.70 1.89
C VAL A 301 -28.01 -30.29 2.32
N PRO A 302 -27.46 -29.88 3.47
CA PRO A 302 -26.11 -30.26 3.91
C PRO A 302 -25.93 -31.78 4.11
N LEU A 303 -26.95 -32.47 4.63
CA LEU A 303 -26.92 -33.93 4.79
C LEU A 303 -26.96 -34.65 3.45
N GLY A 304 -27.79 -34.18 2.50
CA GLY A 304 -27.86 -34.73 1.14
C GLY A 304 -26.52 -34.58 0.41
N CYS A 305 -25.87 -33.42 0.57
CA CYS A 305 -24.51 -33.19 0.09
C CYS A 305 -23.51 -34.24 0.62
N ALA A 306 -23.56 -34.56 1.92
CA ALA A 306 -22.62 -35.49 2.54
C ALA A 306 -22.78 -36.92 1.99
N PHE A 307 -24.02 -37.39 1.82
CA PHE A 307 -24.28 -38.72 1.24
C PHE A 307 -23.86 -38.79 -0.23
N LEU A 308 -24.17 -37.75 -1.02
CA LEU A 308 -23.78 -37.70 -2.42
C LEU A 308 -22.26 -37.63 -2.60
N PHE A 309 -21.58 -36.88 -1.74
CA PHE A 309 -20.13 -36.79 -1.72
C PHE A 309 -19.49 -38.14 -1.40
N ARG A 310 -20.03 -38.85 -0.39
CA ARG A 310 -19.59 -40.20 -0.04
C ARG A 310 -19.76 -41.17 -1.22
N ALA A 311 -20.92 -41.15 -1.88
CA ALA A 311 -21.17 -42.00 -3.04
C ALA A 311 -20.22 -41.68 -4.21
N MET A 312 -19.84 -40.42 -4.41
CA MET A 312 -18.82 -40.03 -5.40
C MET A 312 -17.43 -40.57 -5.02
N LEU A 313 -17.05 -40.50 -3.75
CA LEU A 313 -15.76 -41.01 -3.28
C LEU A 313 -15.67 -42.52 -3.44
N GLU A 314 -16.71 -43.25 -3.00
CA GLU A 314 -16.81 -44.70 -3.16
C GLU A 314 -16.73 -45.10 -4.63
N PHE A 315 -17.48 -44.41 -5.51
CA PHE A 315 -17.42 -44.64 -6.95
C PHE A 315 -16.00 -44.44 -7.50
N ALA A 316 -15.33 -43.34 -7.13
CA ALA A 316 -14.00 -43.00 -7.62
C ALA A 316 -12.91 -43.96 -7.11
N THR A 317 -13.07 -44.53 -5.91
CA THR A 317 -12.11 -45.51 -5.37
C THR A 317 -12.35 -46.92 -5.92
N ASP A 318 -13.60 -47.28 -6.23
CA ASP A 318 -13.94 -48.62 -6.73
C ASP A 318 -13.65 -48.80 -8.22
N THR A 319 -13.54 -47.72 -9.00
CA THR A 319 -13.20 -47.79 -10.44
C THR A 319 -11.70 -47.90 -10.74
N GLU A 320 -10.82 -47.79 -9.73
CA GLU A 320 -9.36 -47.98 -9.88
C GLU A 320 -8.86 -49.38 -9.42
N MET A 321 -9.75 -50.34 -9.15
CA MET A 321 -9.43 -51.79 -9.05
C MET A 321 -9.91 -52.55 -10.27
#